data_AF-A0A497L5D5-F1
#
_entry.id   AF-A0A497L5D5-F1
#
_cell.length_a   1.000
_cell.length_b   1.000
_cell.length_c   1.000
_cell.angle_alpha   90.00
_cell.angle_beta   90.00
_cell.angle_gamma   90.00
#
_symmetry.space_group_name_H-M   'P 1'
#
loop_
_entity.id
_entity.type
_entity.pdbx_description
1 polymer ?
#
loop_
_entity_poly.entity_id
_entity_poly.type
_entity_poly.pdbx_seq_one_letter_code
_entity_poly.pdbx_strand_id
1 'polypeptide(L)'
;MARRALGAVAILLGTLMVLGAFWTAYEALVAAGLEGKHVPWPLGLNLLDVLSRLTGIGLSGALGENTRTLAEAGLLALALLILNGLGSAFIYLGSRGLAGGRTEAL
;
A
#
# COMPACT_ATOMS: atom_id res chain seq x y z
N MET A 1 -21.43 22.23 2.44
CA MET A 1 -21.73 20.81 2.13
C MET A 1 -20.57 20.10 1.40
N ALA A 2 -20.13 20.58 0.23
CA ALA A 2 -19.09 19.91 -0.58
C ALA A 2 -17.75 19.64 0.13
N ARG A 3 -17.22 20.59 0.92
CA ARG A 3 -15.98 20.40 1.70
C ARG A 3 -16.06 19.26 2.72
N ARG A 4 -17.21 19.09 3.39
CA ARG A 4 -17.42 18.00 4.36
C ARG A 4 -17.54 16.65 3.64
N ALA A 5 -18.23 16.61 2.50
CA ALA A 5 -18.31 15.40 1.68
C ALA A 5 -16.93 14.96 1.18
N LEU A 6 -16.12 15.88 0.67
CA LEU A 6 -14.74 15.62 0.27
C LEU A 6 -13.87 15.15 1.44
N GLY A 7 -14.03 15.75 2.62
CA GLY A 7 -13.34 15.31 3.84
C GLY A 7 -13.70 13.87 4.25
N ALA A 8 -14.99 13.51 4.22
CA ALA A 8 -15.45 12.16 4.52
C ALA A 8 -14.93 11.13 3.51
N VAL A 9 -14.93 11.47 2.22
CA VAL A 9 -14.37 10.63 1.15
C VAL A 9 -12.86 10.42 1.34
N ALA A 10 -12.12 11.48 1.68
CA ALA A 10 -10.68 11.36 1.95
C ALA A 10 -10.38 10.46 3.15
N ILE A 11 -11.17 10.53 4.23
CA ILE A 11 -11.05 9.60 5.36
C ILE A 11 -11.32 8.17 4.91
N LEU A 12 -12.44 7.92 4.22
CA LEU A 12 -12.80 6.59 3.73
C LEU A 12 -11.68 5.99 2.87
N LEU A 13 -11.18 6.74 1.89
CA LEU A 13 -10.09 6.31 1.03
C LEU A 13 -8.82 6.02 1.83
N GLY A 14 -8.44 6.93 2.75
CA GLY A 14 -7.25 6.74 3.56
C GLY A 14 -7.35 5.52 4.48
N THR A 15 -8.50 5.29 5.11
CA THR A 15 -8.74 4.10 5.94
C THR A 15 -8.67 2.82 5.13
N LEU A 16 -9.26 2.78 3.93
CA LEU A 16 -9.18 1.62 3.04
C LEU A 16 -7.73 1.31 2.65
N MET A 17 -6.92 2.33 2.38
CA MET A 17 -5.50 2.15 2.06
C MET A 17 -4.71 1.56 3.23
N VAL A 18 -4.92 2.05 4.45
CA VAL A 18 -4.25 1.53 5.66
C VAL A 18 -4.66 0.09 5.93
N LEU A 19 -5.96 -0.22 5.86
CA LEU A 19 -6.47 -1.58 6.08
C LEU A 19 -5.97 -2.56 5.02
N GLY A 20 -5.95 -2.15 3.75
CA GLY A 20 -5.42 -2.98 2.66
C GLY A 20 -3.93 -3.27 2.82
N ALA A 21 -3.15 -2.26 3.25
CA ALA A 21 -1.73 -2.46 3.51
C ALA A 21 -1.49 -3.44 4.68
N PHE A 22 -2.27 -3.30 5.76
CA PHE A 22 -2.19 -4.21 6.91
C PHE A 22 -2.59 -5.65 6.54
N TRP A 23 -3.71 -5.81 5.82
CA TRP A 23 -4.18 -7.13 5.36
C TRP A 23 -3.12 -7.84 4.52
N THR A 24 -2.51 -7.13 3.58
CA THR A 24 -1.49 -7.72 2.69
C THR A 24 -0.22 -8.10 3.46
N ALA A 25 0.20 -7.29 4.44
CA ALA A 25 1.31 -7.63 5.33
C ALA A 25 1.01 -8.91 6.14
N TYR A 26 -0.21 -9.04 6.64
CA TYR A 26 -0.66 -10.22 7.38
C TYR A 26 -0.65 -11.48 6.51
N GLU A 27 -1.20 -11.41 5.30
CA GLU A 27 -1.17 -12.52 4.33
C GLU A 27 0.27 -12.91 3.97
N ALA A 28 1.16 -11.93 3.77
CA ALA A 28 2.58 -12.20 3.50
C ALA A 28 3.27 -12.90 4.69
N LEU A 29 2.95 -12.52 5.92
CA LEU A 29 3.46 -13.17 7.13
C LEU A 29 2.97 -14.61 7.25
N VAL A 30 1.68 -14.85 7.00
CA VAL A 30 1.08 -16.20 7.02
C VAL A 30 1.68 -17.07 5.93
N ALA A 31 1.85 -16.53 4.72
CA ALA A 31 2.46 -17.23 3.59
C ALA A 31 3.95 -17.55 3.82
N ALA A 32 4.69 -16.70 4.51
CA ALA A 32 6.09 -16.96 4.87
C ALA A 32 6.27 -18.20 5.78
N GLY A 33 5.22 -18.59 6.52
CA GLY A 33 5.17 -19.85 7.29
C GLY A 33 4.84 -21.09 6.46
N LEU A 34 4.52 -20.93 5.17
CA LEU A 34 4.24 -22.00 4.21
C LEU A 34 5.37 -21.99 3.17
N GLU A 35 6.45 -22.72 3.47
CA GLU A 35 7.66 -22.78 2.64
C GLU A 35 7.35 -22.94 1.14
N GLY A 36 7.93 -22.06 0.31
CA GLY A 36 7.88 -22.14 -1.15
C GLY A 36 6.80 -21.31 -1.87
N LYS A 37 5.99 -20.51 -1.15
CA LYS A 37 4.98 -19.65 -1.80
C LYS A 37 5.51 -18.26 -2.16
N HIS A 38 5.08 -17.75 -3.32
CA HIS A 38 5.35 -16.38 -3.76
C HIS A 38 4.74 -15.35 -2.81
N VAL A 39 5.38 -14.18 -2.72
CA VAL A 39 4.92 -13.04 -1.90
C VAL A 39 3.59 -12.51 -2.47
N PRO A 40 2.51 -12.42 -1.66
CA PRO A 40 1.22 -11.91 -2.13
C PRO A 40 1.27 -10.40 -2.33
N TRP A 41 1.00 -9.94 -3.56
CA TRP A 41 1.01 -8.53 -3.92
C TRP A 41 -0.39 -7.88 -3.79
N PRO A 42 -0.52 -6.63 -3.30
CA PRO A 42 -1.80 -5.98 -2.99
C PRO A 42 -2.76 -5.82 -4.19
N LEU A 43 -2.26 -5.98 -5.42
CA LEU A 43 -3.00 -5.86 -6.68
C LEU A 43 -2.70 -7.01 -7.65
N GLY A 44 -2.08 -8.10 -7.17
CA GLY A 44 -1.56 -9.16 -8.04
C GLY A 44 -0.44 -8.72 -8.98
N LEU A 45 0.06 -7.50 -8.82
CA LEU A 45 1.14 -6.91 -9.63
C LEU A 45 2.44 -6.95 -8.83
N ASN A 46 3.38 -7.75 -9.31
CA ASN A 46 4.73 -7.81 -8.74
C ASN A 46 5.56 -6.61 -9.22
N LEU A 47 5.98 -5.74 -8.31
CA LEU A 47 6.77 -4.55 -8.66
C LEU A 47 8.09 -4.91 -9.33
N LEU A 48 8.70 -6.04 -8.96
CA LEU A 48 9.96 -6.49 -9.56
C LEU A 48 9.77 -6.86 -11.04
N ASP A 49 8.64 -7.47 -11.39
CA ASP A 49 8.28 -7.76 -12.79
C ASP A 49 7.96 -6.47 -13.56
N VAL A 50 7.27 -5.52 -12.93
CA VAL A 50 7.00 -4.20 -13.52
C VAL A 50 8.31 -3.47 -13.81
N LEU A 51 9.24 -3.43 -12.85
CA LEU A 51 10.56 -2.82 -13.03
C LEU A 51 11.38 -3.53 -14.09
N SER A 52 11.32 -4.86 -14.15
CA SER A 52 12.01 -5.65 -15.19
C SER A 52 11.49 -5.29 -16.60
N ARG A 53 10.17 -5.20 -16.76
CA ARG A 53 9.55 -4.82 -18.04
C ARG A 53 9.87 -3.37 -18.43
N LEU A 54 9.93 -2.48 -17.45
CA LEU A 54 10.14 -1.04 -17.68
C LEU A 54 11.61 -0.70 -17.97
N THR A 55 12.54 -1.40 -17.35
CA THR A 55 13.98 -1.21 -17.57
C THR A 55 14.51 -2.07 -18.73
N GLY A 56 13.77 -3.10 -19.16
CA GLY A 56 14.23 -4.09 -20.14
C GLY A 56 15.32 -5.01 -19.60
N ILE A 57 15.73 -4.83 -18.35
CA ILE A 57 16.72 -5.66 -17.67
C ILE A 57 15.90 -6.78 -17.03
N GLY A 58 16.15 -8.03 -17.41
CA GLY A 58 15.47 -9.21 -16.90
C GLY A 58 15.80 -9.52 -15.43
N LEU A 59 15.63 -8.54 -14.53
CA LEU A 59 15.94 -8.61 -13.09
C LEU A 59 15.26 -9.82 -12.44
N SER A 60 14.00 -10.08 -12.81
CA SER A 60 13.20 -11.23 -12.37
C SER A 60 13.80 -12.60 -12.73
N GLY A 61 14.56 -12.68 -13.85
CA GLY A 61 15.26 -13.90 -14.28
C GLY A 61 16.75 -13.95 -13.93
N ALA A 62 17.35 -12.80 -13.60
CA ALA A 62 18.76 -12.69 -13.22
C ALA A 62 19.00 -12.95 -11.72
N LEU A 63 17.95 -12.79 -10.89
CA LEU A 63 17.99 -13.08 -9.46
C LEU A 63 17.71 -14.57 -9.21
N GLY A 64 18.60 -15.25 -8.48
CA GLY A 64 18.34 -16.60 -7.98
C GLY A 64 17.12 -16.63 -7.05
N GLU A 65 16.49 -17.79 -6.90
CA GLU A 65 15.17 -17.98 -6.25
C GLU A 65 15.09 -17.30 -4.86
N ASN A 66 16.05 -17.56 -3.98
CA ASN A 66 16.11 -16.93 -2.64
C ASN A 66 16.31 -15.41 -2.69
N THR A 67 17.17 -14.92 -3.59
CA THR A 67 17.47 -13.49 -3.72
C THR A 67 16.28 -12.73 -4.30
N ARG A 68 15.54 -13.37 -5.21
CA ARG A 68 14.30 -12.85 -5.78
C ARG A 68 13.23 -12.69 -4.71
N THR A 69 12.99 -13.71 -3.89
CA THR A 69 12.02 -13.63 -2.79
C THR A 69 12.38 -12.52 -1.80
N LEU A 70 13.67 -12.36 -1.48
CA LEU A 70 14.14 -11.28 -0.61
C LEU A 70 13.88 -9.89 -1.21
N ALA A 71 14.16 -9.73 -2.52
CA ALA A 71 13.92 -8.48 -3.24
C ALA A 71 12.42 -8.15 -3.35
N GLU A 72 11.58 -9.16 -3.63
CA GLU A 72 10.12 -9.02 -3.67
C GLU A 72 9.55 -8.63 -2.31
N ALA A 73 10.00 -9.29 -1.23
CA ALA A 73 9.58 -8.96 0.13
C ALA A 73 10.01 -7.54 0.54
N GLY A 74 11.23 -7.12 0.18
CA GLY A 74 11.71 -5.77 0.43
C GLY A 74 10.91 -4.69 -0.33
N LEU A 75 10.63 -4.92 -1.61
CA LEU A 75 9.81 -4.02 -2.42
C LEU A 75 8.36 -3.98 -1.92
N LEU A 76 7.79 -5.12 -1.53
CA LEU A 76 6.46 -5.17 -0.93
C LEU A 76 6.43 -4.36 0.37
N ALA A 77 7.38 -4.58 1.28
CA ALA A 77 7.45 -3.85 2.54
C ALA A 77 7.53 -2.33 2.32
N LEU A 78 8.34 -1.87 1.36
CA LEU A 78 8.43 -0.47 0.98
C LEU A 78 7.08 0.06 0.42
N ALA A 79 6.44 -0.70 -0.47
CA ALA A 79 5.16 -0.31 -1.05
C ALA A 79 4.06 -0.20 0.01
N LEU A 80 4.01 -1.14 0.96
CA LEU A 80 3.06 -1.13 2.07
C LEU A 80 3.31 0.07 3.00
N LEU A 81 4.58 0.42 3.27
CA LEU A 81 4.92 1.59 4.06
C LEU A 81 4.44 2.89 3.39
N ILE A 82 4.67 3.02 2.08
CA ILE A 82 4.20 4.16 1.29
C ILE A 82 2.66 4.24 1.32
N LEU A 83 1.97 3.13 1.06
CA LEU A 83 0.51 3.07 1.10
C LEU A 83 -0.05 3.47 2.46
N ASN A 84 0.58 3.02 3.55
CA ASN A 84 0.16 3.33 4.91
C ASN A 84 0.40 4.82 5.25
N GLY A 85 1.53 5.38 4.81
CA GLY A 85 1.80 6.81 4.92
C GLY A 85 0.80 7.68 4.14
N LEU A 86 0.50 7.30 2.89
CA LEU A 86 -0.50 7.98 2.06
C LEU A 86 -1.90 7.87 2.67
N GLY A 87 -2.29 6.69 3.13
CA GLY A 87 -3.58 6.48 3.78
C GLY A 87 -3.74 7.33 5.04
N SER A 88 -2.69 7.38 5.87
CA SER A 88 -2.64 8.24 7.06
C SER A 88 -2.73 9.73 6.70
N ALA A 89 -2.05 10.18 5.64
CA ALA A 89 -2.11 11.55 5.16
C ALA A 89 -3.52 11.91 4.66
N PHE A 90 -4.19 11.01 3.94
CA PHE A 90 -5.57 11.21 3.50
C PHE A 90 -6.56 11.28 4.68
N ILE A 91 -6.40 10.43 5.69
CA ILE A 91 -7.20 10.51 6.92
C ILE A 91 -6.98 11.86 7.59
N TYR A 92 -5.73 12.30 7.70
CA TYR A 92 -5.39 13.59 8.31
C TYR A 92 -6.03 14.76 7.56
N LEU A 93 -5.87 14.83 6.24
CA LEU A 93 -6.47 15.87 5.40
C LEU A 93 -8.01 15.83 5.47
N GLY A 94 -8.60 14.64 5.43
CA GLY A 94 -10.04 14.46 5.55
C GLY A 94 -10.57 14.92 6.91
N SER A 95 -9.86 14.61 8.00
CA SER A 95 -10.22 15.05 9.35
C SER A 95 -10.20 16.59 9.49
N ARG A 96 -9.20 17.25 8.90
CA ARG A 96 -9.13 18.71 8.83
C ARG A 96 -10.28 19.31 8.00
N GLY A 97 -10.61 18.70 6.86
CA GLY A 97 -11.73 19.13 6.02
C GLY A 97 -13.09 19.03 6.70
N LEU A 98 -13.27 18.04 7.60
CA LEU A 98 -14.47 17.91 8.43
C LEU A 98 -14.50 18.92 9.57
N ALA A 99 -13.36 19.17 10.23
CA ALA A 99 -13.26 20.08 11.38
C ALA A 99 -13.44 21.56 10.99
N GLY A 100 -12.94 21.99 9.83
CA GLY A 100 -13.03 23.39 9.37
C GLY A 100 -14.45 23.90 9.13
N GLY A 101 -15.45 23.03 9.05
CA GLY A 101 -16.86 23.44 8.96
C GLY A 101 -17.55 23.59 10.33
N ARG A 102 -16.86 23.38 11.45
CA ARG A 102 -17.44 23.48 12.81
C ARG A 102 -17.27 24.87 13.44
N THR A 103 -16.33 25.66 12.93
CA THR A 103 -16.04 27.03 13.40
C THR A 103 -16.87 28.12 12.72
N GLU A 104 -17.55 27.83 11.61
CA GLU A 104 -18.48 28.78 10.95
C GLU A 104 -19.93 28.67 11.48
N ALA A 105 -20.17 27.84 12.49
CA ALA A 105 -21.49 27.58 13.07
C ALA A 105 -21.62 28.03 14.54
N LEU A 106 -20.63 28.80 15.04
CA LEU A 106 -20.63 29.52 16.31
C LEU A 106 -20.41 31.00 16.01
#